data_AF-A0A831SYJ8-F1
#
_entry.id   AF-A0A831SYJ8-F1
#
_cell.length_a   1.000
_cell.length_b   1.000
_cell.length_c   1.000
_cell.angle_alpha   90.00
_cell.angle_beta   90.00
_cell.angle_gamma   90.00
#
_symmetry.space_group_name_H-M   'P 1'
#
loop_
_entity.id
_entity.type
_entity.pdbx_description
1 polymer ?
#
loop_
_entity_poly.entity_id
_entity_poly.type
_entity_poly.pdbx_seq_one_letter_code
_entity_poly.pdbx_strand_id
1 'polypeptide(L)'
;MLFDLILVAIDDQPHSKAALDYAIKLARRERAELMIIAVAPIPQITGTIDEVIDAGESGREHLEPFVRAAREEAERQGQPVKTSILLGHPAEVICDYARANNVDLIVLGKKRHHFGSVSERVIKQAPCPVFIAGESEVIKYIEKGAESGKWELRKDMRTKLEGKAKMMRIYIGEGDRLDDKPLYQAIVLKLRELDMAGATVYRGIMGYGGHQRLHKSRFLGLSRDLPIMISAVDTQEKINSVLPLIEEMVSEGLIVLSEVTVIKYAHGRAPD
;
A
#
# COMPACT_ATOMS: atom_id res chain seq x y z
N MET A 1 13.80 16.60 15.44
CA MET A 1 13.68 15.21 14.93
C MET A 1 12.49 14.63 15.65
N LEU A 2 11.62 13.86 15.00
CA LEU A 2 10.35 13.43 15.61
C LEU A 2 10.45 12.09 16.36
N PHE A 3 11.45 11.29 16.01
CA PHE A 3 11.74 9.98 16.58
C PHE A 3 13.26 9.89 16.76
N ASP A 4 13.74 9.42 17.90
CA ASP A 4 15.15 9.16 18.17
C ASP A 4 15.47 7.65 18.08
N LEU A 5 14.50 6.77 18.38
CA LEU A 5 14.59 5.31 18.17
C LEU A 5 13.37 4.75 17.43
N ILE A 6 13.63 4.14 16.26
CA ILE A 6 12.64 3.43 15.45
C ILE A 6 12.86 1.93 15.55
N LEU A 7 11.83 1.20 15.97
CA LEU A 7 11.79 -0.26 15.98
C LEU A 7 11.07 -0.77 14.73
N VAL A 8 11.68 -1.66 13.96
CA VAL A 8 10.98 -2.45 12.92
C VAL A 8 10.95 -3.91 13.32
N ALA A 9 9.76 -4.50 13.33
CA ALA A 9 9.60 -5.93 13.56
C ALA A 9 9.41 -6.66 12.22
N ILE A 10 10.20 -7.70 12.00
CA ILE A 10 10.20 -8.52 10.78
C ILE A 10 9.98 -10.00 11.11
N ASP A 11 9.55 -10.73 10.10
CA ASP A 11 9.38 -12.18 10.06
C ASP A 11 9.84 -12.71 8.68
N ASP A 12 9.66 -14.00 8.44
CA ASP A 12 9.99 -14.67 7.17
C ASP A 12 9.04 -14.34 6.00
N GLN A 13 8.05 -13.45 6.20
CA GLN A 13 6.99 -13.19 5.23
C GLN A 13 7.30 -11.99 4.31
N PRO A 14 6.89 -12.03 3.02
CA PRO A 14 7.19 -10.96 2.06
C PRO A 14 6.78 -9.53 2.45
N HIS A 15 5.78 -9.37 3.34
CA HIS A 15 5.34 -8.05 3.79
C HIS A 15 6.34 -7.32 4.69
N SER A 16 7.26 -8.06 5.31
CA SER A 16 8.25 -7.48 6.23
C SER A 16 9.35 -6.72 5.49
N LYS A 17 9.54 -6.96 4.19
CA LYS A 17 10.38 -6.09 3.34
C LYS A 17 9.87 -4.65 3.30
N ALA A 18 8.57 -4.45 3.10
CA ALA A 18 8.00 -3.10 3.03
C ALA A 18 8.19 -2.34 4.36
N ALA A 19 8.07 -3.04 5.49
CA ALA A 19 8.34 -2.49 6.82
C ALA A 19 9.78 -2.00 6.94
N LEU A 20 10.74 -2.84 6.57
CA LEU A 20 12.17 -2.52 6.55
C LEU A 20 12.48 -1.32 5.62
N ASP A 21 11.99 -1.35 4.38
CA ASP A 21 12.20 -0.28 3.38
C ASP A 21 11.70 1.09 3.87
N TYR A 22 10.55 1.14 4.55
CA TYR A 22 10.04 2.38 5.14
C TYR A 22 10.82 2.78 6.40
N ALA A 23 11.18 1.84 7.27
CA ALA A 23 11.92 2.11 8.51
C ALA A 23 13.32 2.68 8.23
N ILE A 24 14.07 2.11 7.27
CA ILE A 24 15.37 2.62 6.81
C ILE A 24 15.24 4.06 6.30
N LYS A 25 14.28 4.32 5.39
CA LYS A 25 14.08 5.65 4.79
C LYS A 25 13.68 6.70 5.83
N LEU A 26 12.88 6.32 6.83
CA LEU A 26 12.46 7.21 7.90
C LEU A 26 13.59 7.48 8.90
N ALA A 27 14.32 6.45 9.34
CA ALA A 27 15.48 6.60 10.22
C ALA A 27 16.54 7.53 9.61
N ARG A 28 16.88 7.34 8.34
CA ARG A 28 17.81 8.23 7.61
C ARG A 28 17.34 9.69 7.52
N ARG A 29 16.02 9.92 7.42
CA ARG A 29 15.44 11.27 7.32
C ARG A 29 15.43 11.98 8.68
N GLU A 30 15.01 11.28 9.74
CA GLU A 30 14.96 11.83 11.09
C GLU A 30 16.33 11.84 11.79
N ARG A 31 17.31 11.08 11.27
CA ARG A 31 18.60 10.73 11.91
C ARG A 31 18.44 9.86 13.17
N ALA A 32 17.37 9.07 13.22
CA ALA A 32 17.07 8.17 14.32
C ALA A 32 17.97 6.92 14.31
N GLU A 33 18.12 6.30 15.47
CA GLU A 33 18.57 4.92 15.55
C GLU A 33 17.53 3.97 14.93
N LEU A 34 18.00 2.92 14.25
CA LEU A 34 17.17 1.83 13.75
C LEU A 34 17.46 0.54 14.52
N MET A 35 16.42 -0.07 15.05
CA MET A 35 16.44 -1.40 15.67
C MET A 35 15.57 -2.35 14.84
N ILE A 36 16.15 -3.44 14.34
CA ILE A 36 15.43 -4.57 13.73
C ILE A 36 15.24 -5.64 14.81
N ILE A 37 14.01 -6.09 15.02
CA ILE A 37 13.74 -7.32 15.78
C ILE A 37 13.00 -8.36 14.93
N ALA A 38 13.32 -9.62 15.17
CA ALA A 38 12.46 -10.74 14.82
C ALA A 38 12.09 -11.50 16.10
N VAL A 39 10.91 -12.13 16.15
CA VAL A 39 10.46 -12.89 17.32
C VAL A 39 10.17 -14.33 16.94
N ALA A 40 10.99 -15.25 17.45
CA ALA A 40 10.78 -16.68 17.35
C ALA A 40 9.61 -17.09 18.26
N PRO A 41 8.52 -17.67 17.72
CA PRO A 41 7.35 -18.04 18.51
C PRO A 41 7.61 -19.31 19.32
N ILE A 42 7.41 -19.22 20.64
CA ILE A 42 7.43 -20.40 21.52
C ILE A 42 6.10 -21.19 21.33
N PRO A 43 6.12 -22.52 21.16
CA PRO A 43 4.91 -23.34 21.10
C PRO A 43 4.07 -23.22 22.37
N GLN A 44 2.73 -23.15 22.23
CA GLN A 44 1.83 -23.06 23.39
C GLN A 44 1.49 -24.42 24.04
N ILE A 45 2.01 -25.52 23.49
CA ILE A 45 1.89 -26.87 24.05
C ILE A 45 3.24 -27.55 23.92
N THR A 46 3.88 -27.85 25.05
CA THR A 46 5.09 -28.67 25.18
C THR A 46 4.93 -29.56 26.42
N GLY A 47 5.54 -30.74 26.42
CA GLY A 47 5.53 -31.68 27.54
C GLY A 47 6.66 -31.43 28.56
N THR A 48 7.77 -30.82 28.12
CA THR A 48 9.00 -30.64 28.90
C THR A 48 9.59 -29.24 28.74
N ILE A 49 10.62 -28.93 29.55
CA ILE A 49 11.40 -27.69 29.43
C ILE A 49 12.33 -27.75 28.20
N ASP A 50 12.90 -28.93 27.90
CA ASP A 50 13.86 -29.10 26.82
C ASP A 50 13.19 -28.86 25.45
N GLU A 51 11.95 -29.34 25.25
CA GLU A 51 11.13 -29.02 24.07
C GLU A 51 10.91 -27.51 23.84
N VAL A 52 10.86 -26.71 24.91
CA VAL A 52 10.72 -25.24 24.82
C VAL A 52 12.02 -24.59 24.37
N ILE A 53 13.16 -25.13 24.82
CA ILE A 53 14.50 -24.66 24.45
C ILE A 53 14.76 -25.02 22.98
N ASP A 54 14.62 -26.29 22.60
CA ASP A 54 14.85 -26.79 21.23
C ASP A 54 13.99 -26.03 20.19
N ALA A 55 12.69 -25.84 20.48
CA ALA A 55 11.80 -25.08 19.60
C ALA A 55 12.18 -23.58 19.53
N GLY A 56 12.72 -23.02 20.62
CA GLY A 56 13.22 -21.65 20.66
C GLY A 56 14.53 -21.46 19.89
N GLU A 57 15.46 -22.40 19.98
CA GLU A 57 16.71 -22.37 19.23
C GLU A 57 16.47 -22.59 17.73
N SER A 58 15.69 -23.60 17.35
CA SER A 58 15.29 -23.81 15.95
C SER A 58 14.52 -22.60 15.36
N GLY A 59 13.63 -21.99 16.16
CA GLY A 59 12.94 -20.77 15.79
C GLY A 59 13.85 -19.54 15.62
N ARG A 60 15.00 -19.51 16.31
CA ARG A 60 16.04 -18.49 16.13
C ARG A 60 16.86 -18.73 14.86
N GLU A 61 17.34 -19.96 14.66
CA GLU A 61 18.10 -20.37 13.47
C GLU A 61 17.32 -20.08 12.18
N HIS A 62 16.00 -20.36 12.17
CA HIS A 62 15.12 -20.04 11.05
C HIS A 62 15.06 -18.54 10.75
N LEU A 63 15.16 -17.67 11.76
CA LEU A 63 15.07 -16.20 11.61
C LEU A 63 16.41 -15.52 11.32
N GLU A 64 17.55 -16.15 11.60
CA GLU A 64 18.88 -15.57 11.34
C GLU A 64 19.11 -15.13 9.90
N PRO A 65 18.77 -15.92 8.84
CA PRO A 65 18.97 -15.49 7.46
C PRO A 65 18.19 -14.22 7.11
N PHE A 66 16.98 -14.07 7.64
CA PHE A 66 16.11 -12.91 7.39
C PHE A 66 16.61 -11.66 8.13
N VAL A 67 17.05 -11.79 9.37
CA VAL A 67 17.64 -10.68 10.15
C VAL A 67 18.99 -10.26 9.57
N ARG A 68 19.81 -11.20 9.10
CA ARG A 68 21.07 -10.91 8.40
C ARG A 68 20.83 -10.15 7.09
N ALA A 69 19.93 -10.64 6.22
CA ALA A 69 19.59 -9.95 4.98
C ALA A 69 18.97 -8.55 5.24
N ALA A 70 18.20 -8.39 6.31
CA ALA A 70 17.63 -7.10 6.69
C ALA A 70 18.69 -6.10 7.21
N ARG A 71 19.72 -6.60 7.91
CA ARG A 71 20.91 -5.81 8.27
C ARG A 71 21.67 -5.37 7.03
N GLU A 72 22.02 -6.31 6.16
CA GLU A 72 22.77 -6.05 4.93
C GLU A 72 22.08 -5.00 4.05
N GLU A 73 20.75 -5.05 3.95
CA GLU A 73 19.95 -4.06 3.20
C GLU A 73 19.96 -2.66 3.84
N ALA A 74 19.89 -2.55 5.17
CA ALA A 74 19.99 -1.27 5.87
C ALA A 74 21.39 -0.65 5.73
N GLU A 75 22.44 -1.46 5.89
CA GLU A 75 23.84 -1.05 5.73
C GLU A 75 24.15 -0.65 4.28
N ARG A 76 23.64 -1.39 3.29
CA ARG A 76 23.69 -1.05 1.85
C ARG A 76 22.98 0.27 1.52
N GLN A 77 21.92 0.61 2.26
CA GLN A 77 21.26 1.91 2.17
C GLN A 77 21.92 3.01 3.03
N GLY A 78 23.01 2.73 3.74
CA GLY A 78 23.73 3.70 4.56
C GLY A 78 23.04 4.07 5.87
N GLN A 79 22.24 3.16 6.45
CA GLN A 79 21.63 3.30 7.77
C GLN A 79 22.29 2.33 8.77
N PRO A 80 23.03 2.82 9.78
CA PRO A 80 23.50 2.01 10.89
C PRO A 80 22.31 1.36 11.62
N VAL A 81 22.46 0.09 12.00
CA VAL A 81 21.33 -0.72 12.52
C VAL A 81 21.74 -1.69 13.63
N LYS A 82 20.90 -1.77 14.66
CA LYS A 82 20.96 -2.78 15.73
C LYS A 82 19.99 -3.93 15.39
N THR A 83 20.30 -5.16 15.79
CA THR A 83 19.50 -6.36 15.46
C THR A 83 19.35 -7.26 16.68
N SER A 84 18.20 -7.91 16.86
CA SER A 84 18.03 -8.99 17.85
C SER A 84 16.97 -10.02 17.43
N ILE A 85 17.14 -11.27 17.85
CA ILE A 85 16.12 -12.33 17.73
C ILE A 85 15.66 -12.71 19.13
N LEU A 86 14.41 -12.33 19.41
CA LEU A 86 13.76 -12.51 20.70
C LEU A 86 12.89 -13.77 20.69
N LEU A 87 12.54 -14.27 21.88
CA LEU A 87 11.68 -15.44 22.07
C LEU A 87 10.40 -15.04 22.77
N GLY A 88 9.26 -15.60 22.34
CA GLY A 88 7.97 -15.42 23.01
C GLY A 88 6.82 -15.19 22.02
N HIS A 89 5.73 -14.58 22.48
CA HIS A 89 4.61 -14.24 21.61
C HIS A 89 4.88 -12.91 20.89
N PRO A 90 4.94 -12.86 19.54
CA PRO A 90 5.50 -11.72 18.81
C PRO A 90 4.94 -10.35 19.21
N ALA A 91 3.62 -10.22 19.34
CA ALA A 91 3.00 -8.94 19.67
C ALA A 91 3.27 -8.45 21.10
N GLU A 92 3.34 -9.37 22.09
CA GLU A 92 3.74 -9.01 23.45
C GLU A 92 5.22 -8.58 23.46
N VAL A 93 6.11 -9.42 22.91
CA VAL A 93 7.55 -9.16 22.85
C VAL A 93 7.88 -7.83 22.14
N ILE A 94 7.17 -7.50 21.05
CA ILE A 94 7.31 -6.21 20.36
C ILE A 94 6.92 -5.03 21.27
N CYS A 95 5.78 -5.12 21.98
CA CYS A 95 5.32 -4.04 22.85
C CYS A 95 6.15 -3.92 24.14
N ASP A 96 6.64 -5.03 24.66
CA ASP A 96 7.47 -5.10 25.86
C ASP A 96 8.88 -4.58 25.57
N TYR A 97 9.48 -4.95 24.42
CA TYR A 97 10.73 -4.36 23.95
C TYR A 97 10.59 -2.85 23.73
N ALA A 98 9.48 -2.40 23.11
CA ALA A 98 9.22 -0.98 22.90
C ALA A 98 9.10 -0.20 24.22
N ARG A 99 8.44 -0.77 25.24
CA ARG A 99 8.36 -0.18 26.60
C ARG A 99 9.72 -0.16 27.30
N ALA A 100 10.49 -1.23 27.22
CA ALA A 100 11.78 -1.35 27.91
C ALA A 100 12.88 -0.43 27.34
N ASN A 101 12.81 -0.10 26.04
CA ASN A 101 13.84 0.66 25.34
C ASN A 101 13.41 2.10 24.97
N ASN A 102 12.22 2.56 25.40
CA ASN A 102 11.64 3.86 25.05
C ASN A 102 11.61 4.10 23.53
N VAL A 103 11.05 3.16 22.78
CA VAL A 103 10.87 3.27 21.32
C VAL A 103 9.81 4.33 20.99
N ASP A 104 10.13 5.27 20.11
CA ASP A 104 9.20 6.33 19.69
C ASP A 104 8.24 5.89 18.58
N LEU A 105 8.64 4.90 17.77
CA LEU A 105 7.86 4.39 16.65
C LEU A 105 8.09 2.89 16.41
N ILE A 106 7.01 2.11 16.34
CA ILE A 106 7.03 0.73 15.85
C ILE A 106 6.60 0.69 14.38
N VAL A 107 7.38 0.05 13.53
CA VAL A 107 7.08 -0.19 12.11
C VAL A 107 6.80 -1.69 11.90
N LEU A 108 5.65 -2.01 11.31
CA LEU A 108 5.21 -3.39 11.02
C LEU A 108 4.80 -3.57 9.56
N GLY A 109 4.97 -4.78 9.04
CA GLY A 109 4.44 -5.18 7.73
C GLY A 109 2.92 -5.36 7.73
N LYS A 110 2.29 -5.12 6.57
CA LYS A 110 0.87 -5.37 6.32
C LYS A 110 0.66 -6.60 5.43
N LYS A 111 -0.16 -7.56 5.88
CA LYS A 111 -0.64 -8.67 5.03
C LYS A 111 -1.52 -8.14 3.89
N ARG A 112 -1.62 -8.90 2.79
CA ARG A 112 -2.55 -8.55 1.70
C ARG A 112 -3.99 -8.58 2.24
N HIS A 113 -4.78 -7.58 1.83
CA HIS A 113 -6.20 -7.34 2.17
C HIS A 113 -6.55 -7.11 3.67
N HIS A 114 -5.78 -7.62 4.63
CA HIS A 114 -6.09 -7.57 6.07
C HIS A 114 -4.91 -7.07 6.94
N PHE A 115 -5.18 -6.71 8.20
CA PHE A 115 -4.13 -6.56 9.21
C PHE A 115 -3.77 -7.95 9.75
N GLY A 116 -2.49 -8.20 10.06
CA GLY A 116 -2.08 -9.46 10.68
C GLY A 116 -2.51 -9.52 12.15
N SER A 117 -2.65 -10.72 12.72
CA SER A 117 -2.96 -10.90 14.15
C SER A 117 -1.94 -10.22 15.08
N VAL A 118 -0.66 -10.25 14.70
CA VAL A 118 0.42 -9.49 15.37
C VAL A 118 0.17 -7.98 15.23
N SER A 119 -0.04 -7.48 14.02
CA SER A 119 -0.32 -6.06 13.75
C SER A 119 -1.51 -5.55 14.56
N GLU A 120 -2.62 -6.29 14.56
CA GLU A 120 -3.83 -5.92 15.31
C GLU A 120 -3.65 -5.92 16.83
N ARG A 121 -2.79 -6.79 17.38
CA ARG A 121 -2.51 -6.80 18.82
C ARG A 121 -1.57 -5.64 19.19
N VAL A 122 -0.50 -5.42 18.41
CA VAL A 122 0.44 -4.30 18.64
C VAL A 122 -0.24 -2.94 18.51
N ILE A 123 -1.11 -2.72 17.51
CA ILE A 123 -1.90 -1.48 17.37
C ILE A 123 -2.75 -1.17 18.63
N LYS A 124 -3.14 -2.20 19.40
CA LYS A 124 -3.96 -2.08 20.62
C LYS A 124 -3.15 -2.01 21.92
N GLN A 125 -1.83 -2.26 21.88
CA GLN A 125 -1.00 -2.52 23.08
C GLN A 125 0.38 -1.82 23.08
N ALA A 126 0.78 -1.19 21.97
CA ALA A 126 2.03 -0.44 21.87
C ALA A 126 2.04 0.77 22.83
N PRO A 127 3.20 1.13 23.41
CA PRO A 127 3.35 2.35 24.21
C PRO A 127 3.43 3.63 23.37
N CYS A 128 3.67 3.48 22.07
CA CYS A 128 4.06 4.53 21.13
C CYS A 128 3.26 4.40 19.82
N PRO A 129 3.33 5.39 18.92
CA PRO A 129 2.83 5.28 17.55
C PRO A 129 3.25 3.98 16.84
N VAL A 130 2.36 3.47 15.99
CA VAL A 130 2.58 2.27 15.15
C VAL A 130 2.33 2.61 13.68
N PHE A 131 3.35 2.47 12.84
CA PHE A 131 3.26 2.65 11.39
C PHE A 131 3.12 1.28 10.70
N ILE A 132 2.02 1.10 9.97
CA ILE A 132 1.73 -0.12 9.22
C ILE A 132 2.15 0.07 7.76
N ALA A 133 3.34 -0.44 7.42
CA ALA A 133 3.89 -0.42 6.08
C ALA A 133 3.19 -1.43 5.18
N GLY A 134 2.53 -0.92 4.13
CA GLY A 134 1.94 -1.74 3.08
C GLY A 134 2.51 -1.37 1.72
N GLU A 135 2.66 -2.37 0.85
CA GLU A 135 2.96 -2.12 -0.56
C GLU A 135 1.73 -1.55 -1.27
N SER A 136 1.92 -0.49 -2.06
CA SER A 136 0.89 0.00 -2.97
C SER A 136 1.11 -0.61 -4.36
N GLU A 137 0.16 -1.40 -4.83
CA GLU A 137 0.24 -2.04 -6.16
C GLU A 137 0.27 -0.99 -7.29
N VAL A 138 -0.38 0.17 -7.07
CA VAL A 138 -0.32 1.34 -7.96
C VAL A 138 1.12 1.85 -8.07
N ILE A 139 1.84 1.97 -6.95
CA ILE A 139 3.24 2.44 -6.94
C ILE A 139 4.12 1.42 -7.65
N LYS A 140 4.00 0.12 -7.32
CA LYS A 140 4.77 -0.94 -7.99
C LYS A 140 4.51 -1.02 -9.50
N TYR A 141 3.30 -0.75 -9.97
CA TYR A 141 3.00 -0.69 -11.40
C TYR A 141 3.62 0.55 -12.07
N ILE A 142 3.69 1.69 -11.35
CA ILE A 142 4.32 2.91 -11.84
C ILE A 142 5.85 2.80 -11.85
N GLU A 143 6.46 2.20 -10.84
CA GLU A 143 7.91 1.95 -10.74
C GLU A 143 8.37 0.95 -11.82
N LYS A 144 7.72 -0.21 -11.90
CA LYS A 144 7.84 -1.13 -13.07
C LYS A 144 7.35 -0.51 -14.38
N GLY A 145 6.86 0.73 -14.37
CA GLY A 145 6.12 1.46 -15.42
C GLY A 145 6.97 2.03 -16.73
N ALA A 146 7.78 2.72 -15.77
CA ALA A 146 8.98 3.62 -15.67
C ALA A 146 10.38 2.96 -15.78
N GLU A 147 10.59 1.72 -15.36
CA GLU A 147 11.85 0.99 -15.58
C GLU A 147 12.06 0.51 -17.04
N SER A 148 11.15 -0.29 -17.60
CA SER A 148 11.28 -0.91 -18.94
C SER A 148 10.89 -0.03 -20.15
N GLY A 149 11.09 1.29 -20.08
CA GLY A 149 10.78 2.29 -21.12
C GLY A 149 9.33 2.41 -21.65
N LYS A 150 8.35 1.65 -21.15
CA LYS A 150 7.03 1.44 -21.80
C LYS A 150 6.09 2.66 -21.79
N TRP A 151 6.33 3.59 -20.88
CA TRP A 151 5.74 4.94 -20.80
C TRP A 151 6.85 5.99 -20.69
N GLU A 152 7.94 5.85 -21.47
CA GLU A 152 8.63 7.03 -21.98
C GLU A 152 7.58 7.96 -22.61
N LEU A 153 7.44 9.15 -22.05
CA LEU A 153 6.42 10.10 -22.48
C LEU A 153 6.72 10.54 -23.92
N ARG A 154 5.82 10.26 -24.84
CA ARG A 154 5.76 10.92 -26.16
C ARG A 154 5.44 12.41 -25.98
N LYS A 155 6.48 13.18 -25.59
CA LYS A 155 6.48 14.64 -25.36
C LYS A 155 6.03 15.44 -26.60
N ASP A 156 6.02 14.78 -27.75
CA ASP A 156 5.81 15.28 -29.10
C ASP A 156 4.39 15.10 -29.64
N MET A 157 3.57 14.18 -29.09
CA MET A 157 2.38 13.69 -29.79
C MET A 157 1.07 13.72 -28.98
N ARG A 158 0.86 14.76 -28.16
CA ARG A 158 -0.46 15.06 -27.56
C ARG A 158 -1.02 16.39 -28.07
N THR A 159 -2.04 16.29 -28.92
CA THR A 159 -2.81 17.42 -29.45
C THR A 159 -3.40 18.27 -28.33
N LYS A 160 -3.51 19.59 -28.54
CA LYS A 160 -4.25 20.50 -27.65
C LYS A 160 -5.71 20.03 -27.53
N LEU A 161 -6.08 19.48 -26.37
CA LEU A 161 -7.47 19.28 -25.99
C LEU A 161 -8.07 20.62 -25.57
N GLU A 162 -8.43 21.46 -26.53
CA GLU A 162 -9.07 22.77 -26.32
C GLU A 162 -10.38 22.84 -27.12
N GLY A 163 -11.44 23.39 -26.52
CA GLY A 163 -12.78 23.41 -27.13
C GLY A 163 -13.66 22.24 -26.69
N LYS A 164 -14.53 21.74 -27.57
CA LYS A 164 -15.56 20.74 -27.23
C LYS A 164 -14.96 19.36 -26.93
N ALA A 165 -15.41 18.75 -25.84
CA ALA A 165 -15.00 17.43 -25.38
C ALA A 165 -16.16 16.72 -24.66
N LYS A 166 -15.97 15.44 -24.33
CA LYS A 166 -16.85 14.69 -23.42
C LYS A 166 -16.11 14.36 -22.13
N MET A 167 -16.81 14.47 -21.01
CA MET A 167 -16.38 13.94 -19.72
C MET A 167 -17.14 12.65 -19.43
N MET A 168 -16.41 11.55 -19.29
CA MET A 168 -16.94 10.28 -18.78
C MET A 168 -16.75 10.23 -17.27
N ARG A 169 -17.79 9.85 -16.52
CA ARG A 169 -17.69 9.51 -15.10
C ARG A 169 -18.16 8.09 -14.87
N ILE A 170 -17.35 7.31 -14.17
CA ILE A 170 -17.59 5.91 -13.86
C ILE A 170 -17.72 5.80 -12.34
N TYR A 171 -18.84 5.29 -11.84
CA TYR A 171 -19.11 5.10 -10.42
C TYR A 171 -19.15 3.60 -10.11
N ILE A 172 -18.29 3.16 -9.19
CA ILE A 172 -18.07 1.76 -8.80
C ILE A 172 -17.73 1.69 -7.30
N GLY A 173 -17.66 0.48 -6.74
CA GLY A 173 -17.18 0.23 -5.39
C GLY A 173 -15.65 0.31 -5.26
N GLU A 174 -15.17 0.48 -4.02
CA GLU A 174 -13.78 0.24 -3.62
C GLU A 174 -13.51 -1.27 -3.39
N GLY A 175 -14.57 -2.04 -3.14
CA GLY A 175 -14.56 -3.49 -3.08
C GLY A 175 -14.33 -4.17 -4.44
N ASP A 176 -14.76 -3.53 -5.53
CA ASP A 176 -14.87 -4.12 -6.87
C ASP A 176 -13.52 -4.54 -7.46
N ARG A 177 -13.50 -5.69 -8.15
CA ARG A 177 -12.28 -6.29 -8.70
C ARG A 177 -12.43 -6.66 -10.17
N LEU A 178 -11.31 -6.61 -10.87
CA LEU A 178 -11.10 -7.27 -12.15
C LEU A 178 -9.87 -8.19 -11.99
N ASP A 179 -10.04 -9.48 -12.23
CA ASP A 179 -9.21 -10.53 -11.62
C ASP A 179 -9.13 -10.29 -10.08
N ASP A 180 -7.93 -10.33 -9.50
CA ASP A 180 -7.66 -9.94 -8.10
C ASP A 180 -7.47 -8.42 -7.88
N LYS A 181 -7.44 -7.61 -8.94
CA LYS A 181 -6.98 -6.20 -8.89
C LYS A 181 -8.14 -5.24 -8.62
N PRO A 182 -7.97 -4.15 -7.87
CA PRO A 182 -9.02 -3.15 -7.68
C PRO A 182 -9.47 -2.54 -9.02
N LEU A 183 -10.77 -2.62 -9.31
CA LEU A 183 -11.35 -2.27 -10.61
C LEU A 183 -11.03 -0.83 -11.02
N TYR A 184 -11.04 0.11 -10.06
CA TYR A 184 -10.68 1.51 -10.33
C TYR A 184 -9.23 1.69 -10.78
N GLN A 185 -8.31 0.81 -10.37
CA GLN A 185 -6.92 0.83 -10.84
C GLN A 185 -6.84 0.26 -12.25
N ALA A 186 -7.50 -0.89 -12.50
CA ALA A 186 -7.55 -1.50 -13.83
C ALA A 186 -8.09 -0.52 -14.89
N ILE A 187 -9.19 0.17 -14.59
CA ILE A 187 -9.79 1.18 -15.48
C ILE A 187 -8.83 2.33 -15.77
N VAL A 188 -8.20 2.94 -14.74
CA VAL A 188 -7.26 4.05 -14.96
C VAL A 188 -6.03 3.62 -15.75
N LEU A 189 -5.53 2.40 -15.51
CA LEU A 189 -4.43 1.84 -16.29
C LEU A 189 -4.84 1.57 -17.74
N LYS A 190 -6.06 1.11 -17.99
CA LYS A 190 -6.58 0.91 -19.35
C LYS A 190 -6.79 2.24 -20.10
N LEU A 191 -7.36 3.24 -19.43
CA LEU A 191 -7.48 4.60 -19.98
C LEU A 191 -6.10 5.22 -20.30
N ARG A 192 -5.08 4.93 -19.48
CA ARG A 192 -3.68 5.35 -19.75
C ARG A 192 -3.04 4.58 -20.91
N GLU A 193 -3.25 3.27 -21.00
CA GLU A 193 -2.77 2.43 -22.12
C GLU A 193 -3.35 2.90 -23.45
N LEU A 194 -4.62 3.28 -23.46
CA LEU A 194 -5.33 3.81 -24.63
C LEU A 194 -4.99 5.30 -24.90
N ASP A 195 -4.02 5.89 -24.20
CA ASP A 195 -3.57 7.29 -24.31
C ASP A 195 -4.70 8.32 -24.18
N MET A 196 -5.54 8.20 -23.14
CA MET A 196 -6.48 9.26 -22.76
C MET A 196 -5.72 10.50 -22.23
N ALA A 197 -6.25 11.68 -22.54
CA ALA A 197 -5.70 12.98 -22.15
C ALA A 197 -5.58 13.14 -20.62
N GLY A 198 -6.58 12.67 -19.87
CA GLY A 198 -6.52 12.57 -18.41
C GLY A 198 -7.62 11.73 -17.78
N ALA A 199 -7.30 11.08 -16.66
CA ALA A 199 -8.24 10.38 -15.79
C ALA A 199 -7.87 10.60 -14.31
N THR A 200 -8.88 10.85 -13.47
CA THR A 200 -8.72 11.14 -12.04
C THR A 200 -9.68 10.29 -11.20
N VAL A 201 -9.18 9.69 -10.13
CA VAL A 201 -9.98 8.90 -9.17
C VAL A 201 -10.33 9.73 -7.94
N TYR A 202 -11.60 9.69 -7.55
CA TYR A 202 -12.14 10.33 -6.36
C TYR A 202 -12.77 9.26 -5.47
N ARG A 203 -12.40 9.21 -4.18
CA ARG A 203 -13.08 8.38 -3.17
C ARG A 203 -14.13 9.23 -2.45
N GLY A 204 -15.39 8.80 -2.49
CA GLY A 204 -16.47 9.43 -1.74
C GLY A 204 -16.48 9.00 -0.27
N ILE A 205 -16.89 9.90 0.62
CA ILE A 205 -17.02 9.61 2.06
C ILE A 205 -18.24 8.73 2.39
N MET A 206 -19.26 8.75 1.53
CA MET A 206 -20.45 7.90 1.59
C MET A 206 -21.19 7.90 0.24
N GLY A 207 -22.05 6.89 0.02
CA GLY A 207 -22.95 6.82 -1.14
C GLY A 207 -23.92 5.66 -1.08
N TYR A 208 -24.67 5.45 -2.17
CA TYR A 208 -25.49 4.27 -2.42
C TYR A 208 -25.47 3.93 -3.91
N GLY A 209 -25.32 2.65 -4.25
CA GLY A 209 -25.38 2.15 -5.63
C GLY A 209 -26.79 1.75 -6.05
N GLY A 210 -26.92 1.10 -7.21
CA GLY A 210 -28.21 0.61 -7.73
C GLY A 210 -28.95 -0.33 -6.77
N HIS A 211 -28.23 -1.08 -5.94
CA HIS A 211 -28.78 -1.95 -4.90
C HIS A 211 -29.22 -1.22 -3.61
N GLN A 212 -29.28 0.12 -3.60
CA GLN A 212 -29.78 1.00 -2.52
C GLN A 212 -29.14 0.83 -1.13
N ARG A 213 -28.11 0.00 -0.99
CA ARG A 213 -27.35 -0.15 0.26
C ARG A 213 -26.64 1.16 0.60
N LEU A 214 -26.51 1.46 1.89
CA LEU A 214 -25.79 2.64 2.37
C LEU A 214 -24.33 2.29 2.63
N HIS A 215 -23.45 2.83 1.79
CA HIS A 215 -22.00 2.67 1.87
C HIS A 215 -21.45 3.83 2.70
N LYS A 216 -20.94 3.53 3.90
CA LYS A 216 -20.37 4.51 4.84
C LYS A 216 -19.20 3.89 5.60
N SER A 217 -18.14 4.67 5.80
CA SER A 217 -17.12 4.32 6.79
C SER A 217 -17.73 4.37 8.19
N ARG A 218 -17.94 3.20 8.81
CA ARG A 218 -18.19 3.08 10.25
C ARG A 218 -16.87 2.77 10.95
N PHE A 219 -16.61 3.48 12.05
CA PHE A 219 -15.44 3.31 12.92
C PHE A 219 -15.29 1.86 13.46
N LEU A 220 -16.35 1.06 13.40
CA LEU A 220 -16.39 -0.36 13.79
C LEU A 220 -16.88 -1.25 12.64
N GLY A 221 -15.97 -1.53 11.70
CA GLY A 221 -15.80 -2.87 11.11
C GLY A 221 -16.67 -3.31 9.94
N LEU A 222 -17.98 -3.01 9.92
CA LEU A 222 -18.95 -3.65 9.03
C LEU A 222 -19.51 -2.71 7.93
N SER A 223 -19.49 -3.23 6.69
CA SER A 223 -19.54 -2.49 5.42
C SER A 223 -18.32 -1.57 5.21
N ARG A 224 -17.57 -1.81 4.13
CA ARG A 224 -16.29 -1.13 3.82
C ARG A 224 -16.18 -0.60 2.39
N ASP A 225 -17.16 -0.91 1.55
CA ASP A 225 -17.11 -0.63 0.13
C ASP A 225 -17.49 0.84 -0.13
N LEU A 226 -16.52 1.75 -0.10
CA LEU A 226 -16.77 3.18 -0.34
C LEU A 226 -16.95 3.46 -1.85
N PRO A 227 -17.83 4.40 -2.24
CA PRO A 227 -18.02 4.74 -3.64
C PRO A 227 -16.76 5.39 -4.21
N ILE A 228 -16.30 4.87 -5.35
CA ILE A 228 -15.24 5.44 -6.17
C ILE A 228 -15.88 6.07 -7.41
N MET A 229 -15.46 7.29 -7.75
CA MET A 229 -15.79 7.95 -9.02
C MET A 229 -14.51 8.19 -9.82
N ILE A 230 -14.47 7.72 -11.06
CA ILE A 230 -13.36 7.93 -12.00
C ILE A 230 -13.86 8.91 -13.06
N SER A 231 -13.24 10.08 -13.16
CA SER A 231 -13.54 11.08 -14.19
C SER A 231 -12.46 11.07 -15.24
N ALA A 232 -12.82 10.85 -16.50
CA ALA A 232 -11.94 10.99 -17.67
C ALA A 232 -12.49 12.07 -18.62
N VAL A 233 -11.62 12.80 -19.31
CA VAL A 233 -12.00 13.87 -20.26
C VAL A 233 -11.17 13.76 -21.52
N ASP A 234 -11.83 13.71 -22.68
CA ASP A 234 -11.17 13.65 -23.99
C ASP A 234 -12.13 14.04 -25.13
N THR A 235 -11.69 13.94 -26.39
CA THR A 235 -12.54 14.17 -27.56
C THR A 235 -13.69 13.14 -27.64
N GLN A 236 -14.72 13.46 -28.42
CA GLN A 236 -15.87 12.57 -28.63
C GLN A 236 -15.45 11.22 -29.25
N GLU A 237 -14.51 11.27 -30.20
CA GLU A 237 -13.99 10.13 -30.94
C GLU A 237 -13.19 9.22 -30.00
N LYS A 238 -12.34 9.81 -29.16
CA LYS A 238 -11.54 9.08 -28.17
C LYS A 238 -12.44 8.42 -27.11
N ILE A 239 -13.41 9.16 -26.56
CA ILE A 239 -14.38 8.63 -25.59
C ILE A 239 -15.18 7.47 -26.19
N ASN A 240 -15.64 7.57 -27.44
CA ASN A 240 -16.32 6.47 -28.13
C ASN A 240 -15.41 5.25 -28.36
N SER A 241 -14.12 5.46 -28.59
CA SER A 241 -13.16 4.35 -28.80
C SER A 241 -12.85 3.55 -27.52
N VAL A 242 -12.95 4.18 -26.34
CA VAL A 242 -12.67 3.50 -25.05
C VAL A 242 -13.94 2.97 -24.37
N LEU A 243 -15.11 3.55 -24.63
CA LEU A 243 -16.35 3.26 -23.91
C LEU A 243 -16.73 1.75 -23.89
N PRO A 244 -16.69 0.99 -25.00
CA PRO A 244 -17.08 -0.44 -24.98
C PRO A 244 -16.19 -1.29 -24.06
N LEU A 245 -14.90 -0.96 -23.96
CA LEU A 245 -13.96 -1.64 -23.07
C LEU A 245 -14.22 -1.29 -21.60
N ILE A 246 -14.71 -0.07 -21.30
CA ILE A 246 -15.12 0.31 -19.95
C ILE A 246 -16.45 -0.33 -19.58
N GLU A 247 -17.39 -0.45 -20.52
CA GLU A 247 -18.65 -1.18 -20.33
C GLU A 247 -18.41 -2.67 -20.05
N GLU A 248 -17.46 -3.32 -20.73
CA GLU A 248 -17.02 -4.69 -20.45
C GLU A 248 -16.39 -4.84 -19.05
N MET A 249 -15.60 -3.84 -18.60
CA MET A 249 -14.93 -3.87 -17.30
C MET A 249 -15.85 -3.58 -16.10
N VAL A 250 -16.99 -2.90 -16.31
CA VAL A 250 -17.88 -2.41 -15.22
C VAL A 250 -19.13 -3.28 -15.14
N SER A 251 -18.98 -4.46 -14.52
CA SER A 251 -20.09 -5.43 -14.36
C SER A 251 -21.20 -4.96 -13.42
N GLU A 252 -20.84 -4.19 -12.38
CA GLU A 252 -21.76 -3.43 -11.53
C GLU A 252 -21.25 -1.98 -11.44
N GLY A 253 -22.15 -0.99 -11.50
CA GLY A 253 -21.79 0.42 -11.41
C GLY A 253 -22.73 1.35 -12.17
N LEU A 254 -22.23 2.55 -12.51
CA LEU A 254 -22.89 3.53 -13.36
C LEU A 254 -21.84 4.28 -14.20
N ILE A 255 -22.01 4.29 -15.53
CA ILE A 255 -21.23 5.11 -16.46
C ILE A 255 -22.13 6.25 -16.95
N VAL A 256 -21.64 7.49 -16.93
CA VAL A 256 -22.32 8.65 -17.51
C VAL A 256 -21.38 9.48 -18.36
N LEU A 257 -21.93 10.07 -19.43
CA LEU A 257 -21.24 11.06 -20.27
C LEU A 257 -21.82 12.46 -20.02
N SER A 258 -20.98 13.48 -20.09
CA SER A 258 -21.36 14.89 -20.01
C SER A 258 -20.62 15.69 -21.08
N GLU A 259 -21.27 16.70 -21.66
CA GLU A 259 -20.59 17.65 -22.55
C GLU A 259 -19.81 18.67 -21.73
N VAL A 260 -18.57 18.94 -22.16
CA VAL A 260 -17.68 19.90 -21.51
C VAL A 260 -16.90 20.69 -22.55
N THR A 261 -16.52 21.91 -22.20
CA THR A 261 -15.59 22.72 -23.00
C THR A 261 -14.27 22.84 -22.22
N VAL A 262 -13.19 22.29 -22.79
CA VAL A 262 -11.85 22.40 -22.17
C VAL A 262 -11.28 23.77 -22.51
N ILE A 263 -11.22 24.64 -21.50
CA ILE A 263 -10.74 26.02 -21.60
C ILE A 263 -9.21 26.09 -21.73
N LYS A 264 -8.50 25.12 -21.13
CA LYS A 264 -7.03 25.04 -21.15
C LYS A 264 -6.59 23.60 -20.89
N TYR A 265 -5.77 23.07 -21.78
CA TYR A 265 -5.03 21.82 -21.57
C TYR A 265 -3.55 22.14 -21.63
N ALA A 266 -2.88 22.04 -20.48
CA ALA A 266 -1.49 22.41 -20.32
C ALA A 266 -0.71 21.26 -19.67
N HIS A 267 0.51 21.04 -20.13
CA HIS A 267 1.45 20.13 -19.49
C HIS A 267 2.43 20.98 -18.69
N GLY A 268 2.64 20.61 -17.42
CA GLY A 268 3.86 21.06 -16.74
C GLY A 268 5.07 20.49 -17.50
N ARG A 269 6.17 21.24 -17.56
CA ARG A 269 7.46 20.57 -17.70
C ARG A 269 7.57 19.59 -16.53
N ALA A 270 8.06 18.39 -16.79
CA ALA A 270 8.64 17.62 -15.69
C ALA A 270 9.73 18.49 -15.04
N PRO A 271 9.87 18.52 -13.71
CA PRO A 271 11.04 19.14 -13.09
C PRO A 271 12.29 18.45 -13.64
N ASP A 272 13.28 19.26 -14.01
CA ASP A 272 14.60 18.84 -14.48
C ASP A 272 15.44 18.26 -13.32
#